data_AF-A0A5A9ZS59-F1
#
_entry.id   AF-A0A5A9ZS59-F1
#
_cell.length_a   1.000
_cell.length_b   1.000
_cell.length_c   1.000
_cell.angle_alpha   90.00
_cell.angle_beta   90.00
_cell.angle_gamma   90.00
#
_symmetry.space_group_name_H-M   'P 1'
#
loop_
_entity.id
_entity.type
_entity.pdbx_description
1 polymer ?
#
loop_
_entity_poly.entity_id
_entity_poly.type
_entity_poly.pdbx_seq_one_letter_code
_entity_poly.pdbx_strand_id
1 'polypeptide(L)'
;MVFYTIVRLLLVVALTLLIIGVGNLAGVQVPVLVAAIIAVLIALPLSMVLFSRMRAEINSDIAAVDAGRREKRDDLRRRMNEA
;
A
#
# COMPACT_ATOMS: atom_id res chain seq x y z
N MET A 1 6.93 4.80 -0.62
CA MET A 1 6.57 3.87 -1.72
C MET A 1 7.12 2.47 -1.53
N VAL A 2 8.44 2.27 -1.35
CA VAL A 2 9.05 0.93 -1.21
C VAL A 2 8.45 0.09 -0.07
N PHE A 3 8.21 0.68 1.11
CA PHE A 3 7.58 -0.03 2.24
C PHE A 3 6.21 -0.62 1.90
N TYR A 4 5.35 0.15 1.21
CA TYR A 4 4.04 -0.32 0.76
C TYR A 4 4.15 -1.52 -0.20
N THR A 5 5.12 -1.46 -1.11
CA THR A 5 5.38 -2.56 -2.05
C THR A 5 5.86 -3.82 -1.33
N ILE A 6 6.75 -3.70 -0.33
CA ILE A 6 7.24 -4.84 0.48
C ILE A 6 6.08 -5.49 1.23
N VAL A 7 5.28 -4.69 1.93
CA VAL A 7 4.13 -5.18 2.69
C VAL A 7 3.14 -5.91 1.79
N ARG A 8 2.87 -5.37 0.59
CA ARG A 8 2.02 -6.01 -0.40
C ARG A 8 2.59 -7.36 -0.89
N LEU A 9 3.89 -7.43 -1.12
CA LEU A 9 4.57 -8.67 -1.52
C LEU A 9 4.48 -9.74 -0.43
N LEU A 10 4.69 -9.35 0.83
CA LEU A 10 4.52 -10.24 1.98
C LEU A 10 3.08 -10.76 2.09
N LEU A 11 2.07 -9.93 1.85
CA LEU A 11 0.67 -10.34 1.84
C LEU A 11 0.42 -11.45 0.80
N VAL A 12 0.93 -11.30 -0.42
CA VAL A 12 0.77 -12.30 -1.48
C VAL A 12 1.44 -13.62 -1.10
N VAL A 13 2.65 -13.56 -0.55
CA VAL A 13 3.38 -14.76 -0.10
C VAL A 13 2.61 -15.47 1.02
N ALA A 14 2.14 -14.71 2.02
CA ALA A 14 1.36 -15.26 3.13
C ALA A 14 0.06 -15.92 2.65
N LEU A 15 -0.68 -15.28 1.74
CA LEU A 15 -1.90 -15.85 1.15
C LEU A 15 -1.60 -17.11 0.33
N THR A 16 -0.51 -17.13 -0.43
CA THR A 16 -0.12 -18.30 -1.23
C THR A 16 0.18 -19.49 -0.32
N LEU A 17 0.97 -19.27 0.74
CA LEU A 17 1.28 -20.30 1.74
C LEU A 17 0.02 -20.77 2.48
N LEU A 18 -0.91 -19.87 2.78
CA LEU A 18 -2.18 -20.20 3.40
C LEU A 18 -3.03 -21.10 2.49
N ILE A 19 -3.15 -20.77 1.19
CA ILE A 19 -3.90 -21.58 0.22
C ILE A 19 -3.29 -22.98 0.08
N ILE A 20 -1.96 -23.07 -0.05
CA ILE A 20 -1.26 -24.36 -0.16
C ILE A 20 -1.42 -25.16 1.15
N GLY A 21 -1.27 -24.51 2.30
CA GLY A 21 -1.40 -25.14 3.61
C GLY A 21 -2.79 -25.72 3.86
N VAL A 22 -3.84 -24.94 3.55
CA VAL A 22 -5.23 -25.40 3.65
C VAL A 22 -5.52 -26.52 2.66
N GLY A 23 -5.00 -26.43 1.43
CA GLY A 23 -5.11 -27.50 0.44
C GLY A 23 -4.51 -28.81 0.92
N ASN A 24 -3.28 -28.76 1.44
CA ASN A 24 -2.60 -29.92 2.01
C ASN A 24 -3.38 -30.53 3.19
N LEU A 25 -3.97 -29.71 4.05
CA LEU A 25 -4.81 -30.16 5.16
C LEU A 25 -6.10 -30.85 4.67
N ALA A 26 -6.64 -30.43 3.53
CA ALA A 26 -7.78 -31.04 2.86
C ALA A 26 -7.40 -32.26 1.99
N GLY A 27 -6.12 -32.65 1.94
CA GLY A 27 -5.63 -33.74 1.08
C GLY A 27 -5.55 -33.38 -0.40
N VAL A 28 -5.67 -32.09 -0.75
CA VAL A 28 -5.63 -31.58 -2.13
C VAL A 28 -4.29 -30.90 -2.40
N GLN A 29 -3.53 -31.44 -3.36
CA GLN A 29 -2.29 -30.81 -3.80
C GLN A 29 -2.61 -29.69 -4.78
N VAL A 30 -2.52 -28.45 -4.30
CA VAL A 30 -2.71 -27.25 -5.11
C VAL A 30 -1.38 -26.86 -5.76
N PRO A 31 -1.28 -26.78 -7.10
CA PRO A 31 -0.07 -26.31 -7.76
C PRO A 31 0.28 -24.89 -7.32
N VAL A 32 1.57 -24.64 -7.04
CA VAL A 32 2.06 -23.35 -6.52
C VAL A 32 1.66 -22.19 -7.44
N LEU A 33 1.73 -22.37 -8.76
CA LEU A 33 1.34 -21.35 -9.73
C LEU A 33 -0.15 -20.97 -9.60
N VAL A 34 -1.03 -21.95 -9.40
CA VAL A 34 -2.47 -21.72 -9.24
C VAL A 34 -2.75 -20.98 -7.93
N ALA A 35 -2.12 -21.43 -6.84
CA ALA A 35 -2.23 -20.76 -5.54
C ALA A 35 -1.75 -19.31 -5.60
N ALA A 36 -0.63 -19.04 -6.30
CA ALA A 36 -0.09 -17.70 -6.47
C ALA A 36 -1.03 -16.79 -7.27
N ILE A 37 -1.64 -17.28 -8.36
CA ILE A 37 -2.62 -16.51 -9.14
C ILE A 37 -3.81 -16.12 -8.27
N ILE A 38 -4.39 -17.08 -7.53
CA ILE A 38 -5.53 -16.82 -6.63
C ILE A 38 -5.13 -15.85 -5.52
N ALA A 39 -3.95 -16.04 -4.92
CA ALA A 39 -3.43 -15.16 -3.88
C ALA A 39 -3.29 -13.72 -4.38
N VAL A 40 -2.81 -13.51 -5.61
CA VAL A 40 -2.74 -12.18 -6.23
C VAL A 40 -4.13 -11.60 -6.39
N LEU A 41 -5.10 -12.35 -6.93
CA LEU A 41 -6.48 -11.89 -7.11
C LEU A 41 -7.12 -11.45 -5.79
N ILE A 42 -6.87 -12.17 -4.69
CA ILE A 42 -7.36 -11.83 -3.35
C ILE A 42 -6.57 -10.66 -2.74
N ALA A 43 -5.26 -10.61 -2.97
CA ALA A 43 -4.39 -9.55 -2.45
C ALA A 43 -4.78 -8.16 -3.00
N LEU A 44 -5.31 -8.08 -4.22
CA LEU A 44 -5.77 -6.82 -4.82
C LEU A 44 -6.81 -6.09 -3.93
N PRO A 45 -8.01 -6.66 -3.69
CA PRO A 45 -8.99 -6.03 -2.80
C PRO A 45 -8.54 -6.02 -1.34
N LEU A 46 -7.85 -7.07 -0.88
CA LEU A 46 -7.47 -7.18 0.53
C LEU A 46 -6.45 -6.12 0.95
N SER A 47 -5.51 -5.77 0.06
CA SER A 47 -4.56 -4.67 0.28
C SER A 47 -5.28 -3.31 0.42
N MET A 48 -6.40 -3.12 -0.27
CA MET A 48 -7.20 -1.92 -0.15
C MET A 48 -7.84 -1.82 1.24
N VAL A 49 -8.36 -2.93 1.77
CA VAL A 49 -9.04 -2.95 3.08
C VAL A 49 -8.04 -2.88 4.23
N LEU A 50 -7.04 -3.77 4.26
CA LEU A 50 -6.08 -3.88 5.37
C LEU A 50 -5.16 -2.66 5.50
N PHE A 51 -4.78 -2.04 4.39
CA PHE A 51 -3.85 -0.89 4.39
C PHE A 51 -4.55 0.46 4.25
N SER A 52 -5.87 0.50 4.41
CA SER A 52 -6.66 1.74 4.38
C SER A 52 -6.14 2.78 5.38
N ARG A 53 -5.84 2.37 6.61
CA ARG A 53 -5.29 3.22 7.67
C ARG A 53 -3.88 3.72 7.36
N MET A 54 -3.01 2.87 6.81
CA MET A 54 -1.64 3.22 6.45
C MET A 54 -1.57 4.22 5.28
N ARG A 55 -2.54 4.17 4.35
CA ARG A 55 -2.67 5.19 3.30
C ARG A 55 -3.14 6.53 3.85
N ALA A 56 -4.01 6.53 4.86
CA ALA A 56 -4.52 7.76 5.47
C ALA A 56 -3.41 8.54 6.18
N GLU A 57 -2.55 7.87 6.96
CA GLU A 57 -1.39 8.49 7.63
C GLU A 57 -0.37 9.07 6.63
N ILE A 58 -0.02 8.32 5.57
CA ILE A 58 0.94 8.81 4.57
C ILE A 58 0.37 10.03 3.81
N ASN A 59 -0.94 10.04 3.52
CA ASN A 59 -1.56 11.17 2.83
C ASN A 59 -1.68 12.42 3.74
N SER A 60 -1.88 12.25 5.05
CA SER A 60 -1.87 13.39 5.97
C SER A 60 -0.49 14.03 6.09
N ASP A 61 0.58 13.24 6.06
CA ASP A 61 1.95 13.75 6.08
C ASP A 61 2.27 14.55 4.81
N ILE A 62 1.76 14.11 3.64
CA ILE A 62 1.88 14.87 2.39
C ILE A 62 1.12 16.21 2.48
N ALA A 63 -0.07 16.22 3.06
CA ALA A 63 -0.87 17.44 3.23
C ALA A 63 -0.18 18.48 4.15
N ALA A 64 0.48 18.02 5.21
CA ALA A 64 1.26 18.89 6.11
C ALA A 64 2.48 19.51 5.40
N VAL A 65 3.17 18.75 4.55
CA VAL A 65 4.31 19.26 3.75
C VAL A 65 3.85 20.22 2.65
N ASP A 66 2.69 19.97 2.02
CA ASP A 66 2.12 20.86 1.00
C ASP A 66 1.62 22.19 1.59
N ALA A 67 1.15 22.21 2.84
CA ALA A 67 0.76 23.44 3.53
C ALA A 67 1.95 24.41 3.69
N GLY A 68 3.10 23.90 4.16
CA GLY A 68 4.31 24.72 4.32
C GLY A 68 4.92 25.23 3.01
N ARG A 69 4.67 24.57 1.88
CA ARG A 69 5.10 25.04 0.55
C ARG A 69 4.27 26.20 0.02
N ARG A 70 2.98 26.25 0.35
CA ARG A 70 2.09 27.35 -0.05
C ARG A 70 2.45 28.65 0.69
N GLU A 71 2.73 28.53 1.98
CA GLU A 71 3.07 29.67 2.83
C GLU A 71 4.36 30.37 2.38
N LYS A 72 5.40 29.61 2.01
CA LYS A 72 6.65 30.16 1.44
C LYS A 72 6.45 30.86 0.10
N ARG A 73 5.47 30.44 -0.70
CA ARG A 73 5.17 31.05 -2.01
C ARG A 73 4.44 32.38 -1.84
N ASP A 74 3.56 32.49 -0.86
CA ASP A 74 2.82 33.71 -0.58
C ASP A 74 3.72 34.78 0.08
N ASP A 75 4.68 34.37 0.93
CA ASP A 75 5.68 35.29 1.49
C ASP A 75 6.58 35.90 0.39
N LEU A 76 7.04 35.07 -0.56
CA LEU A 76 7.87 35.55 -1.67
C LEU A 76 7.10 36.53 -2.58
N ARG A 77 5.79 36.30 -2.79
CA ARG A 77 4.92 37.20 -3.57
C ARG A 77 4.68 38.54 -2.86
N ARG A 78 4.54 38.54 -1.53
CA ARG A 78 4.44 39.78 -0.75
C ARG A 78 5.70 40.62 -0.88
N ARG A 79 6.87 39.98 -0.75
CA ARG A 79 8.18 40.63 -0.87
C ARG A 79 8.46 41.22 -2.26
N MET A 80 7.95 40.60 -3.32
CA MET A 80 8.10 41.12 -4.69
C MET A 80 7.15 42.26 -5.03
N ASN A 81 6.04 42.41 -4.31
CA ASN A 81 5.09 43.51 -4.51
C ASN A 81 5.40 44.74 -3.64
N GLU A 82 6.30 44.60 -2.65
CA GLU A 82 6.77 45.69 -1.77
C GLU A 82 8.10 46.33 -2.22
N ALA A 83 8.72 45.84 -3.30
CA ALA A 83 9.97 46.35 -3.88
C ALA A 83 9.72 47.01 -5.25
#